data_AF-A0A7V9ZFD5-F1
#
_entry.id   AF-A0A7V9ZFD5-F1
#
_cell.length_a   1.000
_cell.length_b   1.000
_cell.length_c   1.000
_cell.angle_alpha   90.00
_cell.angle_beta   90.00
_cell.angle_gamma   90.00
#
_symmetry.space_group_name_H-M   'P 1'
#
loop_
_entity.id
_entity.type
_entity.pdbx_description
1 polymer ?
#
loop_
_entity_poly.entity_id
_entity_poly.type
_entity_poly.pdbx_seq_one_letter_code
_entity_poly.pdbx_strand_id
1 'polypeptide(L)'
;MMKGTANEATFKSYLIEQAKSLYPMLTAPLDAGISVRQYAEPYVQDAASLWELPPDAINLNDPKFLAAFGKVDGKTGERQVMSRGEWADYLRSRPEYAKTKQATAAGAGLAEEIARTFGKAS
;
A
#
# COMPACT_ATOMS: atom_id res chain seq x y z
N MET A 1 27.66 -33.97 5.41
CA MET A 1 27.39 -32.52 5.41
C MET A 1 25.88 -32.30 5.29
N MET A 2 25.14 -32.08 6.39
CA MET A 2 23.66 -31.91 6.35
C MET A 2 23.07 -30.94 7.41
N LYS A 3 23.89 -30.24 8.22
CA LYS A 3 23.37 -29.38 9.30
C LYS A 3 23.03 -27.93 8.88
N GLY A 4 23.57 -27.42 7.78
CA GLY A 4 23.35 -26.03 7.34
C GLY A 4 22.00 -25.79 6.66
N THR A 5 21.59 -26.70 5.77
CA THR A 5 20.36 -26.57 4.98
C THR A 5 19.08 -26.77 5.79
N ALA A 6 19.12 -27.66 6.79
CA ALA A 6 17.99 -27.88 7.70
C ALA A 6 17.66 -26.62 8.52
N ASN A 7 18.69 -25.90 8.99
CA ASN A 7 18.49 -24.71 9.83
C ASN A 7 17.93 -23.53 9.03
N GLU A 8 18.37 -23.35 7.78
CA GLU A 8 17.86 -22.30 6.90
C GLU A 8 16.40 -22.55 6.49
N ALA A 9 16.05 -23.80 6.16
CA ALA A 9 14.67 -24.17 5.83
C ALA A 9 13.74 -23.97 7.03
N THR A 10 14.12 -24.44 8.21
CA THR A 10 13.33 -24.25 9.45
C THR A 10 13.17 -22.76 9.80
N PHE A 11 14.23 -21.96 9.65
CA PHE A 11 14.16 -20.52 9.89
C PHE A 11 13.22 -19.81 8.90
N LYS A 12 13.29 -20.15 7.61
CA LYS A 12 12.36 -19.62 6.59
C LYS A 12 10.91 -20.00 6.90
N SER A 13 10.64 -21.25 7.28
CA SER A 13 9.31 -21.68 7.69
C SER A 13 8.79 -20.87 8.89
N TYR A 14 9.64 -20.63 9.89
CA TYR A 14 9.27 -19.79 11.03
C TYR A 14 8.93 -18.35 10.64
N LEU A 15 9.69 -17.73 9.72
CA LEU A 15 9.39 -16.39 9.21
C LEU A 15 8.08 -16.35 8.41
N ILE A 16 7.80 -17.38 7.62
CA ILE A 16 6.55 -17.50 6.86
C ILE A 16 5.35 -17.61 7.82
N GLU A 17 5.44 -18.44 8.86
CA GLU A 17 4.36 -18.57 9.85
C GLU A 17 4.09 -17.26 10.60
N GLN A 18 5.15 -16.51 10.94
CA GLN A 18 4.97 -15.16 11.50
C GLN A 18 4.31 -14.20 10.50
N ALA A 19 4.72 -14.23 9.24
CA ALA A 19 4.11 -13.40 8.20
C ALA A 19 2.63 -13.74 8.00
N LYS A 20 2.24 -15.01 8.06
CA LYS A 20 0.83 -15.44 7.99
C LYS A 20 0.01 -14.91 9.16
N SER A 21 0.58 -14.87 10.36
CA SER A 21 -0.09 -14.31 11.54
C SER A 21 -0.35 -12.80 11.40
N LEU A 22 0.63 -12.07 10.84
CA LEU A 22 0.52 -10.62 10.63
C LEU A 22 -0.32 -10.24 9.40
N TYR A 23 -0.30 -11.09 8.37
CA TYR A 23 -0.96 -10.88 7.09
C TYR A 23 -1.83 -12.09 6.72
N PRO A 24 -2.94 -12.35 7.43
CA PRO A 24 -3.78 -13.54 7.17
C PRO A 24 -4.29 -13.62 5.72
N MET A 25 -4.52 -12.46 5.10
CA MET A 25 -4.97 -12.36 3.71
C MET A 25 -3.90 -12.78 2.68
N LEU A 26 -2.65 -12.86 3.09
CA LEU A 26 -1.51 -13.22 2.24
C LEU A 26 -1.05 -14.66 2.45
N THR A 27 -1.81 -15.48 3.19
CA THR A 27 -1.48 -16.89 3.45
C THR A 27 -1.22 -17.67 2.17
N ALA A 28 -2.13 -17.62 1.19
CA ALA A 28 -1.96 -18.31 -0.10
C ALA A 28 -0.70 -17.88 -0.88
N PRO A 29 -0.43 -16.57 -1.11
CA PRO A 29 0.82 -16.17 -1.77
C PRO A 29 2.07 -16.52 -0.95
N LEU A 30 2.01 -16.44 0.38
CA LEU A 30 3.13 -16.86 1.26
C LEU A 30 3.43 -18.35 1.13
N ASP A 31 2.40 -19.20 1.03
CA ASP A 31 2.54 -20.64 0.77
C ASP A 31 3.10 -20.94 -0.63
N ALA A 32 2.81 -20.07 -1.61
CA ALA A 32 3.41 -20.13 -2.94
C ALA A 32 4.86 -19.60 -2.98
N GLY A 33 5.44 -19.20 -1.85
CA GLY A 33 6.81 -18.69 -1.75
C GLY A 33 6.95 -17.21 -2.12
N ILE A 34 5.85 -16.48 -2.30
CA ILE A 34 5.85 -15.04 -2.54
C ILE A 34 5.97 -14.33 -1.19
N SER A 35 7.05 -13.56 -1.01
CA SER A 35 7.22 -12.76 0.21
C SER A 35 6.18 -11.63 0.31
N VAL A 36 5.86 -11.19 1.53
CA VAL A 36 4.98 -10.03 1.77
C VAL A 36 5.44 -8.82 0.96
N ARG A 37 6.76 -8.57 0.91
CA ARG A 37 7.31 -7.43 0.18
C ARG A 37 7.06 -7.53 -1.32
N GLN A 38 7.26 -8.71 -1.92
CA GLN A 38 6.99 -8.92 -3.35
C GLN A 38 5.51 -8.72 -3.68
N TYR A 39 4.61 -9.23 -2.83
CA TYR A 39 3.17 -9.02 -3.01
C TYR A 39 2.78 -7.55 -2.87
N ALA A 40 3.36 -6.86 -1.88
CA ALA A 40 3.07 -5.48 -1.56
C ALA A 40 3.77 -4.46 -2.47
N GLU A 41 4.72 -4.89 -3.31
CA GLU A 41 5.54 -4.01 -4.15
C GLU A 41 4.69 -3.01 -4.95
N PRO A 42 3.59 -3.42 -5.60
CA PRO A 42 2.73 -2.46 -6.28
C PRO A 42 2.18 -1.38 -5.32
N TYR A 43 1.73 -1.75 -4.12
CA TYR A 43 1.17 -0.81 -3.14
C TYR A 43 2.23 0.17 -2.63
N VAL A 44 3.47 -0.30 -2.50
CA VAL A 44 4.62 0.53 -2.17
C VAL A 44 4.87 1.56 -3.27
N GLN A 45 4.82 1.16 -4.54
CA GLN A 45 5.01 2.09 -5.66
C GLN A 45 3.91 3.17 -5.72
N ASP A 46 2.65 2.81 -5.44
CA ASP A 46 1.56 3.80 -5.37
C ASP A 46 1.79 4.81 -4.25
N ALA A 47 2.16 4.33 -3.06
CA ALA A 47 2.42 5.19 -1.91
C ALA A 47 3.64 6.09 -2.15
N ALA A 48 4.72 5.53 -2.67
CA ALA A 48 5.93 6.27 -3.04
C ALA A 48 5.62 7.38 -4.04
N SER A 49 4.83 7.06 -5.08
CA SER A 49 4.42 8.03 -6.11
C SER A 49 3.50 9.11 -5.55
N LEU A 50 2.42 8.73 -4.88
CA LEU A 50 1.41 9.67 -4.40
C LEU A 50 1.90 10.55 -3.26
N TRP A 51 2.79 10.04 -2.39
CA TRP A 51 3.34 10.81 -1.28
C TRP A 51 4.73 11.40 -1.57
N GLU A 52 5.24 11.20 -2.79
CA GLU A 52 6.56 11.69 -3.23
C GLU A 52 7.70 11.24 -2.31
N LEU A 53 7.60 10.00 -1.82
CA LEU A 53 8.57 9.37 -0.94
C LEU A 53 9.36 8.31 -1.71
N PRO A 54 10.63 8.05 -1.34
CA PRO A 54 11.35 6.95 -1.94
C PRO A 54 10.75 5.59 -1.47
N PRO A 55 10.71 4.54 -2.31
CA PRO A 55 10.06 3.26 -1.99
C PRO A 55 10.59 2.52 -0.76
N ASP A 56 11.83 2.79 -0.36
CA ASP A 56 12.51 2.26 0.81
C ASP A 56 12.04 2.93 2.13
N ALA A 57 11.51 4.15 2.05
CA ALA A 57 10.88 4.82 3.20
C ALA A 57 9.50 4.23 3.55
N ILE A 58 8.95 3.35 2.71
CA ILE A 58 7.65 2.71 2.92
C ILE A 58 7.82 1.45 3.77
N ASN A 59 7.56 1.59 5.07
CA ASN A 59 7.59 0.49 6.03
C ASN A 59 6.24 -0.22 6.10
N LEU A 60 6.13 -1.43 5.54
CA LEU A 60 4.89 -2.21 5.52
C LEU A 60 4.33 -2.56 6.90
N ASN A 61 5.11 -2.47 7.98
CA ASN A 61 4.64 -2.68 9.35
C ASN A 61 4.01 -1.43 9.98
N ASP A 62 4.10 -0.27 9.35
CA ASP A 62 3.40 0.93 9.81
C ASP A 62 1.89 0.74 9.62
N PRO A 63 1.05 1.02 10.63
CA PRO A 63 -0.41 0.91 10.54
C PRO A 63 -1.01 1.56 9.29
N LYS A 64 -0.42 2.65 8.78
CA LYS A 64 -0.95 3.33 7.59
C LYS A 64 -0.78 2.53 6.30
N PHE A 65 0.26 1.70 6.21
CA PHE A 65 0.53 0.83 5.06
C PHE A 65 -0.06 -0.57 5.28
N LEU A 66 -0.09 -1.06 6.53
CA LEU A 66 -0.84 -2.28 6.90
C LEU A 66 -2.32 -2.20 6.54
N ALA A 67 -2.90 -0.99 6.55
CA ALA A 67 -4.31 -0.77 6.18
C ALA A 67 -4.68 -1.36 4.82
N ALA A 68 -3.73 -1.41 3.87
CA ALA A 68 -3.94 -2.02 2.56
C ALA A 68 -4.30 -3.51 2.63
N PHE A 69 -3.87 -4.23 3.68
CA PHE A 69 -4.02 -5.69 3.81
C PHE A 69 -4.98 -6.12 4.93
N GLY A 70 -5.68 -5.18 5.54
CA GLY A 70 -6.49 -5.41 6.74
C GLY A 70 -7.87 -4.78 6.72
N LYS A 71 -8.36 -4.33 5.56
CA LYS A 71 -9.69 -3.70 5.44
C LYS A 71 -10.77 -4.74 5.75
N VAL A 72 -11.71 -4.41 6.63
CA VAL A 72 -12.91 -5.24 6.82
C VAL A 72 -13.89 -4.93 5.70
N ASP A 73 -14.32 -5.95 4.97
CA ASP A 73 -15.40 -5.87 3.98
C ASP A 73 -16.72 -5.56 4.69
N GLY A 74 -17.38 -4.48 4.28
CA GLY A 74 -18.63 -4.03 4.90
C GLY A 74 -19.85 -4.90 4.61
N LYS A 75 -19.75 -5.84 3.66
CA LYS A 75 -20.82 -6.77 3.26
C LYS A 75 -20.63 -8.16 3.85
N THR A 76 -19.40 -8.68 3.86
CA THR A 76 -19.09 -10.03 4.36
C THR A 76 -18.55 -10.03 5.78
N GLY A 77 -18.03 -8.90 6.28
CA GLY A 77 -17.37 -8.81 7.58
C GLY A 77 -15.96 -9.43 7.59
N GLU A 78 -15.50 -9.95 6.46
CA GLU A 78 -14.18 -10.58 6.33
C GLU A 78 -13.10 -9.53 6.07
N ARG A 79 -11.86 -9.81 6.46
CA ARG A 79 -10.74 -8.97 6.05
C ARG A 79 -10.47 -9.19 4.56
N GLN A 80 -10.13 -8.14 3.84
CA GLN A 80 -9.72 -8.18 2.45
C GLN A 80 -8.57 -7.21 2.20
N VAL A 81 -7.84 -7.48 1.13
CA VAL A 81 -6.85 -6.54 0.60
C VAL A 81 -7.60 -5.45 -0.16
N MET A 82 -7.25 -4.19 0.08
CA MET A 82 -7.79 -3.07 -0.67
C MET A 82 -7.51 -3.24 -2.16
N SER A 83 -8.46 -2.89 -3.02
CA SER A 83 -8.15 -2.75 -4.44
C SER A 83 -7.14 -1.61 -4.66
N ARG A 84 -6.48 -1.60 -5.82
CA ARG A 84 -5.57 -0.52 -6.22
C ARG A 84 -6.22 0.86 -6.18
N GLY A 85 -7.48 0.96 -6.61
CA GLY A 85 -8.25 2.20 -6.56
C GLY A 85 -8.55 2.64 -5.13
N GLU A 86 -9.02 1.70 -4.30
CA GLU A 86 -9.29 1.97 -2.89
C GLU A 86 -8.03 2.39 -2.12
N TRP A 87 -6.89 1.79 -2.45
CA TRP A 87 -5.60 2.17 -1.90
C TRP A 87 -5.19 3.58 -2.31
N ALA A 88 -5.32 3.94 -3.59
CA ALA A 88 -5.02 5.28 -4.07
C ALA A 88 -5.94 6.33 -3.41
N ASP A 89 -7.23 6.04 -3.27
CA ASP A 89 -8.19 6.94 -2.61
C ASP A 89 -7.88 7.09 -1.12
N TYR A 90 -7.55 5.98 -0.46
CA TYR A 90 -7.05 5.99 0.90
C TYR A 90 -5.81 6.89 1.03
N LEU A 91 -4.81 6.73 0.17
CA LEU A 91 -3.58 7.54 0.20
C LEU A 91 -3.86 9.04 -0.01
N ARG A 92 -4.78 9.40 -0.91
CA ARG A 92 -5.18 10.81 -1.14
C ARG A 92 -5.95 11.42 0.03
N SER A 93 -6.66 10.60 0.81
CA SER A 93 -7.41 11.06 1.99
C SER A 93 -6.51 11.40 3.18
N ARG A 94 -5.22 11.05 3.13
CA ARG A 94 -4.26 11.23 4.22
C ARG A 94 -3.58 12.60 4.17
N PRO A 95 -3.23 13.18 5.34
CA PRO A 95 -2.60 14.50 5.42
C PRO A 95 -1.23 14.57 4.72
N GLU A 96 -0.55 13.43 4.56
CA GLU A 96 0.69 13.30 3.80
C GLU A 96 0.49 13.73 2.33
N TYR A 97 -0.65 13.37 1.72
CA TYR A 97 -0.92 13.73 0.33
C TYR A 97 -1.03 15.24 0.13
N ALA A 98 -1.68 15.95 1.05
CA ALA A 98 -1.87 17.40 0.97
C ALA A 98 -0.54 18.20 0.94
N LYS A 99 0.57 17.58 1.34
CA LYS A 99 1.91 18.20 1.34
C LYS A 99 2.69 17.97 0.05
N THR A 100 2.15 17.17 -0.87
CA THR A 100 2.85 16.81 -2.11
C THR A 100 2.68 17.87 -3.20
N LYS A 101 3.61 17.86 -4.15
CA LYS A 101 3.50 18.68 -5.36
C LYS A 101 2.31 18.22 -6.19
N GLN A 102 2.00 16.93 -6.21
CA GLN A 102 0.81 16.41 -6.89
C GLN A 102 -0.49 17.02 -6.37
N ALA A 103 -0.68 17.09 -5.05
CA ALA A 103 -1.87 17.73 -4.47
C ALA A 103 -1.92 19.23 -4.80
N THR A 104 -0.77 19.91 -4.74
CA THR A 104 -0.65 21.33 -5.10
C THR A 104 -1.02 21.58 -6.56
N ALA A 105 -0.50 20.76 -7.48
CA ALA A 105 -0.78 20.85 -8.91
C ALA A 105 -2.24 20.57 -9.24
N ALA A 106 -2.86 19.58 -8.59
CA ALA A 106 -4.28 19.29 -8.76
C ALA A 106 -5.17 20.48 -8.33
N GLY A 107 -4.84 21.13 -7.21
CA GLY A 107 -5.56 22.33 -6.75
C GLY A 107 -5.37 23.53 -7.68
N ALA A 108 -4.14 23.75 -8.17
CA ALA A 108 -3.85 24.82 -9.12
C ALA A 108 -4.61 24.65 -10.45
N GLY A 109 -4.64 23.42 -11.00
CA GLY A 109 -5.36 23.14 -12.24
C GLY A 109 -6.87 23.40 -12.13
N LEU A 110 -7.49 23.02 -11.01
CA LEU A 110 -8.90 23.32 -10.74
C LEU A 110 -9.15 24.82 -10.65
N ALA A 111 -8.29 25.57 -9.95
CA ALA A 111 -8.40 27.02 -9.84
C ALA A 111 -8.28 27.71 -11.21
N GLU A 112 -7.35 27.25 -12.07
CA GLU A 112 -7.19 27.75 -13.43
C GLU A 112 -8.38 27.41 -14.34
N GLU A 113 -9.00 26.25 -14.19
CA GLU A 113 -10.21 25.87 -14.94
C GLU A 113 -11.40 26.72 -14.53
N ILE A 114 -11.59 26.93 -13.23
CA ILE A 114 -12.59 27.85 -12.68
C ILE A 114 -12.35 29.25 -13.24
N ALA A 115 -11.13 29.79 -13.13
CA ALA A 115 -10.80 31.12 -13.63
C ALA A 115 -11.05 31.27 -15.14
N ARG A 116 -10.72 30.25 -15.94
CA ARG A 116 -11.00 30.24 -17.39
C ARG A 116 -12.49 30.16 -17.70
N THR A 117 -13.26 29.41 -16.93
CA THR A 117 -14.70 29.27 -17.13
C THR A 117 -15.42 30.58 -16.82
N PHE A 118 -15.08 31.22 -15.70
CA PHE A 118 -15.66 32.50 -15.31
C PHE A 118 -15.16 33.68 -16.15
N GLY A 119 -13.89 33.69 -16.56
CA GLY A 119 -13.33 34.73 -17.44
C GLY A 119 -13.78 34.64 -18.90
N LYS A 120 -14.29 33.50 -19.35
CA LYS A 120 -14.94 33.35 -20.67
C LYS A 120 -16.45 33.66 -20.65
N ALA A 121 -17.05 33.73 -19.46
CA ALA A 121 -18.47 34.01 -19.26
C ALA A 121 -18.75 35.49 -18.94
N SER A 122 -17.71 36.34 -18.92
CA SER A 122 -17.75 37.79 -18.65
C SER A 122 -17.51 38.64 -19.88
#